data_AF-A0A9P4L5P1-F1
#
_entry.id   AF-A0A9P4L5P1-F1
#
_cell.length_a   1.000
_cell.length_b   1.000
_cell.length_c   1.000
_cell.angle_alpha   90.00
_cell.angle_beta   90.00
_cell.angle_gamma   90.00
#
_symmetry.space_group_name_H-M   'P 1'
#
loop_
_entity.id
_entity.type
_entity.pdbx_description
1 polymer ?
#
loop_
_entity_poly.entity_id
_entity_poly.type
_entity_poly.pdbx_seq_one_letter_code
_entity_poly.pdbx_strand_id
1 'polypeptide(L)'
;MNPEANLSCDPSTTDDQYGSDSLLGRFGNITAAADHVETLSRTYLLSHPGRDNVAPNTALHGILRKFLDGKVKRNAAGLMYIYDRVKFRTDLTLLATQLLEAARVALPEEAACAEFNVEDFEGKCRTDPDHINAKKYHFARGKIFRTVLPDPDMQTQGFRWNKPHRYIAAALASDDAIKNTSDLEEAIHRLEQAYTEVLNGVKKELDQNEEI
;
A
#
# COMPACT_ATOMS: atom_id res chain seq x y z
N MET A 1 -16.95 -25.91 14.48
CA MET A 1 -16.24 -25.25 15.60
C MET A 1 -16.14 -23.77 15.25
N ASN A 2 -16.98 -22.94 15.88
CA ASN A 2 -16.94 -21.48 15.79
C ASN A 2 -15.95 -20.95 16.83
N PRO A 3 -15.03 -20.03 16.47
CA PRO A 3 -14.35 -19.21 17.46
C PRO A 3 -15.12 -17.88 17.59
N GLU A 4 -16.07 -17.84 18.51
CA GLU A 4 -16.56 -16.58 19.07
C GLU A 4 -15.48 -16.05 20.01
N ALA A 5 -14.65 -15.12 19.52
CA ALA A 5 -13.73 -14.38 20.37
C ALA A 5 -14.55 -13.36 21.18
N ASN A 6 -14.85 -13.75 22.42
CA ASN A 6 -15.40 -12.91 23.48
C ASN A 6 -14.46 -11.71 23.74
N LEU A 7 -14.82 -10.54 23.21
CA LEU A 7 -14.22 -9.26 23.60
C LEU A 7 -14.99 -8.72 24.81
N SER A 8 -14.62 -9.20 25.99
CA SER A 8 -15.00 -8.59 27.28
C SER A 8 -13.84 -7.72 27.74
N CYS A 9 -14.06 -6.40 27.83
CA CYS A 9 -13.19 -5.50 28.60
C CYS A 9 -14.08 -4.46 29.29
N ASP A 10 -13.83 -4.30 30.59
CA ASP A 10 -14.53 -3.44 31.54
C ASP A 10 -14.63 -1.96 31.09
N PRO A 11 -15.72 -1.25 31.45
CA PRO A 11 -15.90 0.15 31.14
C PRO A 11 -15.43 1.02 32.31
N SER A 12 -14.12 1.24 32.43
CA SER A 12 -13.62 2.31 33.31
C SER A 12 -12.23 2.75 32.90
N THR A 13 -12.14 3.70 31.98
CA THR A 13 -10.99 4.61 31.95
C THR A 13 -11.48 5.96 31.45
N THR A 14 -11.39 6.91 32.37
CA THR A 14 -11.69 8.33 32.28
C THR A 14 -10.95 8.99 31.12
N ASP A 15 -11.61 9.99 30.51
CA ASP A 15 -10.99 11.06 29.73
C ASP A 15 -9.72 11.54 30.45
N ASP A 16 -8.55 11.30 29.86
CA ASP A 16 -7.33 12.12 29.91
C ASP A 16 -6.12 11.24 29.55
N GLN A 17 -5.27 11.74 28.64
CA GLN A 17 -4.03 11.13 28.09
C GLN A 17 -4.18 10.21 26.87
N TYR A 18 -4.79 10.72 25.81
CA TYR A 18 -4.52 10.23 24.46
C TYR A 18 -3.30 10.97 23.91
N GLY A 19 -2.13 10.31 23.86
CA GLY A 19 -0.92 10.88 23.25
C GLY A 19 -1.18 11.36 21.81
N SER A 20 -0.36 12.29 21.32
CA SER A 20 -0.46 12.86 19.95
C SER A 20 -0.54 11.79 18.86
N ASP A 21 0.06 10.61 19.09
CA ASP A 21 0.03 9.49 18.16
C ASP A 21 -1.26 8.69 18.14
N SER A 22 -2.10 8.83 19.15
CA SER A 22 -3.41 8.17 19.17
C SER A 22 -4.33 8.76 18.10
N LEU A 23 -5.28 7.95 17.62
CA LEU A 23 -6.20 8.37 16.58
C LEU A 23 -7.11 9.52 17.04
N LEU A 24 -7.41 9.58 18.35
CA LEU A 24 -8.13 10.70 18.97
C LEU A 24 -7.26 11.95 19.10
N GLY A 25 -5.97 11.81 19.40
CA GLY A 25 -5.01 12.92 19.33
C GLY A 25 -4.91 13.51 17.92
N ARG A 26 -4.98 12.67 16.89
CA ARG A 26 -4.89 13.06 15.47
C ARG A 26 -6.16 13.73 14.93
N PHE A 27 -7.34 13.26 15.33
CA PHE A 27 -8.63 13.68 14.76
C PHE A 27 -9.56 14.37 15.77
N GLY A 28 -9.11 14.58 17.01
CA GLY A 28 -9.82 15.29 18.08
C GLY A 28 -10.92 14.47 18.77
N ASN A 29 -11.71 13.68 18.04
CA ASN A 29 -12.77 12.85 18.62
C ASN A 29 -13.06 11.59 17.79
N ILE A 30 -13.81 10.65 18.39
CA ILE A 30 -14.11 9.33 17.82
C ILE A 30 -14.96 9.40 16.53
N THR A 31 -15.81 10.42 16.42
CA THR A 31 -16.70 10.60 15.25
C THR A 31 -15.89 11.07 14.05
N ALA A 32 -15.09 12.13 14.22
CA ALA A 32 -14.19 12.63 13.18
C ALA A 32 -13.17 11.58 12.74
N ALA A 33 -12.62 10.85 13.71
CA ALA A 33 -11.81 9.65 13.49
C ALA A 33 -12.52 8.61 12.60
N ALA A 34 -13.76 8.26 12.94
CA ALA A 34 -14.53 7.28 12.19
C ALA A 34 -14.83 7.75 10.76
N ASP A 35 -15.19 9.02 10.57
CA ASP A 35 -15.48 9.59 9.25
C ASP A 35 -14.23 9.60 8.35
N HIS A 36 -13.07 9.92 8.93
CA HIS A 36 -11.80 9.86 8.22
C HIS A 36 -11.45 8.42 7.82
N VAL A 37 -11.54 7.47 8.74
CA VAL A 37 -11.27 6.05 8.48
C VAL A 37 -12.25 5.48 7.44
N GLU A 38 -13.51 5.90 7.47
CA GLU A 38 -14.52 5.55 6.47
C GLU A 38 -14.14 6.04 5.08
N THR A 39 -13.78 7.32 4.96
CA THR A 39 -13.33 7.90 3.69
C THR A 39 -12.10 7.18 3.14
N LEU A 40 -11.07 6.98 3.98
CA LEU A 40 -9.85 6.28 3.62
C LEU A 40 -10.13 4.83 3.17
N SER A 41 -11.02 4.12 3.86
CA SER A 41 -11.41 2.75 3.52
C SER A 41 -12.13 2.67 2.17
N ARG A 42 -13.01 3.62 1.85
CA ARG A 42 -13.71 3.69 0.56
C ARG A 42 -12.72 3.95 -0.58
N THR A 43 -11.85 4.94 -0.41
CA THR A 43 -10.81 5.26 -1.40
C THR A 43 -9.91 4.06 -1.67
N TYR A 44 -9.48 3.34 -0.63
CA TYR A 44 -8.67 2.15 -0.77
C TYR A 44 -9.36 1.00 -1.50
N LEU A 45 -10.65 0.76 -1.25
CA LEU A 45 -11.39 -0.29 -1.97
C LEU A 45 -11.60 0.05 -3.45
N LEU A 46 -11.71 1.34 -3.78
CA LEU A 46 -11.78 1.84 -5.16
C LEU A 46 -10.42 1.83 -5.85
N SER A 47 -9.31 1.82 -5.12
CA SER A 47 -7.96 1.89 -5.67
C SER A 47 -7.43 0.54 -6.16
N HIS A 48 -8.27 -0.34 -6.70
CA HIS A 48 -7.90 -1.67 -7.20
C HIS A 48 -6.87 -2.40 -6.30
N PRO A 49 -7.14 -2.61 -4.99
CA PRO A 49 -6.17 -3.16 -4.04
C PRO A 49 -5.83 -4.65 -4.30
N GLY A 50 -6.57 -5.25 -5.21
CA GLY A 50 -6.43 -6.60 -5.71
C GLY A 50 -7.59 -7.50 -5.30
N ARG A 51 -7.57 -8.75 -5.74
CA ARG A 51 -8.70 -9.68 -5.54
C ARG A 51 -8.96 -10.03 -4.07
N ASP A 52 -10.24 -10.20 -3.74
CA ASP A 52 -10.71 -10.60 -2.41
C ASP A 52 -10.28 -12.00 -1.97
N ASN A 53 -10.12 -12.92 -2.93
CA ASN A 53 -9.82 -14.33 -2.69
C ASN A 53 -8.32 -14.61 -2.49
N VAL A 54 -7.50 -13.56 -2.38
CA VAL A 54 -6.06 -13.65 -2.14
C VAL A 54 -5.81 -13.38 -0.66
N ALA A 55 -5.02 -14.24 -0.01
CA ALA A 55 -4.81 -14.26 1.45
C ALA A 55 -4.57 -12.87 2.11
N PRO A 56 -3.67 -12.00 1.61
CA PRO A 56 -3.49 -10.63 2.15
C PRO A 56 -4.74 -9.75 2.15
N ASN A 57 -5.72 -10.03 1.29
CA ASN A 57 -6.88 -9.17 1.06
C ASN A 57 -8.14 -9.70 1.75
N THR A 58 -8.30 -11.02 1.88
CA THR A 58 -9.54 -11.63 2.38
C THR A 58 -9.98 -11.07 3.73
N ALA A 59 -9.08 -11.06 4.72
CA ALA A 59 -9.40 -10.56 6.06
C ALA A 59 -9.62 -9.04 6.08
N LEU A 60 -8.73 -8.28 5.43
CA LEU A 60 -8.81 -6.82 5.40
C LEU A 60 -10.07 -6.35 4.66
N HIS A 61 -10.31 -6.80 3.44
CA HIS A 61 -11.48 -6.39 2.66
C HIS A 61 -12.79 -6.80 3.37
N GLY A 62 -12.78 -7.96 4.04
CA GLY A 62 -13.88 -8.39 4.89
C GLY A 62 -14.18 -7.42 6.03
N ILE A 63 -13.17 -6.99 6.79
CA ILE A 63 -13.36 -6.04 7.90
C ILE A 63 -13.73 -4.64 7.40
N LEU A 64 -13.15 -4.18 6.29
CA LEU A 64 -13.47 -2.88 5.69
C LEU A 64 -14.94 -2.83 5.27
N ARG A 65 -15.44 -3.83 4.54
CA ARG A 65 -16.86 -3.88 4.15
C ARG A 65 -17.79 -3.94 5.34
N LYS A 66 -17.49 -4.76 6.36
CA LYS A 66 -18.30 -4.80 7.59
C LYS A 66 -18.29 -3.45 8.31
N PHE A 67 -17.15 -2.76 8.33
CA PHE A 67 -17.03 -1.43 8.93
C PHE A 67 -17.86 -0.39 8.18
N LEU A 68 -17.77 -0.37 6.84
CA LEU A 68 -18.56 0.52 5.97
C LEU A 68 -20.07 0.21 6.02
N ASP A 69 -20.46 -1.04 6.26
CA ASP A 69 -21.85 -1.46 6.49
C ASP A 69 -22.37 -1.14 7.90
N GLY A 70 -21.55 -0.55 8.78
CA GLY A 70 -21.93 -0.29 10.18
C GLY A 70 -22.00 -1.54 11.06
N LYS A 71 -21.47 -2.67 10.60
CA LYS A 71 -21.47 -3.98 11.31
C LYS A 71 -20.28 -4.16 12.26
N VAL A 72 -19.39 -3.17 12.35
CA VAL A 72 -18.24 -3.16 13.28
C VAL A 72 -18.40 -2.01 14.26
N LYS A 73 -18.14 -2.27 15.55
CA LYS A 73 -18.16 -1.24 16.59
C LYS A 73 -17.11 -0.17 16.31
N ARG A 74 -17.53 1.10 16.30
CA ARG A 74 -16.67 2.28 16.10
C ARG A 74 -15.99 2.68 17.42
N ASN A 75 -15.05 1.86 17.88
CA ASN A 75 -14.21 2.17 19.05
C ASN A 75 -12.77 2.51 18.62
N ALA A 76 -12.01 3.16 19.49
CA ALA A 76 -10.68 3.70 19.15
C ALA A 76 -9.72 2.60 18.66
N ALA A 77 -9.69 1.44 19.31
CA ALA A 77 -8.83 0.32 18.93
C ALA A 77 -9.18 -0.25 17.54
N GLY A 78 -10.48 -0.41 17.24
CA GLY A 78 -10.95 -0.89 15.95
C GLY A 78 -10.67 0.10 14.81
N LEU A 79 -10.85 1.39 15.08
CA LEU A 79 -10.51 2.45 14.12
C LEU A 79 -9.01 2.50 13.83
N MET A 80 -8.17 2.42 14.87
CA MET A 80 -6.71 2.41 14.71
C MET A 80 -6.25 1.19 13.92
N TYR A 81 -6.80 0.00 14.24
CA TYR A 81 -6.51 -1.23 13.52
C TYR A 81 -6.77 -1.12 12.02
N ILE A 82 -7.88 -0.47 11.63
CA ILE A 82 -8.23 -0.25 10.22
C ILE A 82 -7.32 0.82 9.62
N TYR A 83 -7.20 1.96 10.30
CA TYR A 83 -6.44 3.12 9.84
C TYR A 83 -5.01 2.75 9.49
N ASP A 84 -4.26 2.13 10.40
CA ASP A 84 -2.84 1.83 10.18
C ASP A 84 -2.62 0.96 8.94
N ARG A 85 -3.50 -0.02 8.71
CA ARG A 85 -3.41 -0.93 7.57
C ARG A 85 -3.72 -0.24 6.26
N VAL A 86 -4.83 0.47 6.22
CA VAL A 86 -5.28 1.12 4.99
C VAL A 86 -4.33 2.27 4.64
N LYS A 87 -3.91 3.05 5.64
CA LYS A 87 -2.93 4.12 5.47
C LYS A 87 -1.61 3.57 4.95
N PHE A 88 -1.03 2.56 5.60
CA PHE A 88 0.21 1.95 5.13
C PHE A 88 0.13 1.52 3.67
N ARG A 89 -0.94 0.79 3.29
CA ARG A 89 -1.12 0.32 1.91
C ARG A 89 -1.30 1.48 0.93
N THR A 90 -2.05 2.51 1.30
CA THR A 90 -2.29 3.69 0.46
C THR A 90 -1.00 4.50 0.28
N ASP A 91 -0.28 4.76 1.36
CA ASP A 91 1.01 5.45 1.33
C ASP A 91 2.02 4.68 0.45
N LEU A 92 2.03 3.35 0.50
CA LEU A 92 2.90 2.54 -0.35
C LEU A 92 2.54 2.62 -1.84
N THR A 93 1.25 2.76 -2.18
CA THR A 93 0.84 3.02 -3.58
C THR A 93 1.26 4.40 -4.06
N LEU A 94 1.16 5.41 -3.19
CA LEU A 94 1.61 6.76 -3.50
C LEU A 94 3.12 6.78 -3.73
N LEU A 95 3.88 6.18 -2.81
CA LEU A 95 5.33 6.08 -2.90
C LEU A 95 5.77 5.39 -4.20
N ALA A 96 5.10 4.31 -4.60
CA ALA A 96 5.42 3.63 -5.86
C ALA A 96 5.24 4.53 -7.09
N THR A 97 4.22 5.40 -7.08
CA THR A 97 4.01 6.39 -8.16
C THR A 97 5.12 7.43 -8.16
N GLN A 98 5.42 8.01 -7.00
CA GLN A 98 6.48 8.99 -6.83
C GLN A 98 7.87 8.46 -7.21
N LEU A 99 8.15 7.18 -6.93
CA LEU A 99 9.41 6.55 -7.32
C LEU A 99 9.56 6.42 -8.83
N LEU A 100 8.49 6.07 -9.55
CA LEU A 100 8.53 6.02 -11.02
C LEU A 100 8.81 7.43 -11.59
N GLU A 101 8.12 8.44 -11.08
CA GLU A 101 8.31 9.83 -11.49
C GLU A 101 9.75 10.31 -11.22
N ALA A 102 10.27 10.06 -10.02
CA ALA A 102 11.64 10.40 -9.64
C ALA A 102 12.69 9.69 -10.50
N ALA A 103 12.46 8.39 -10.81
CA ALA A 103 13.32 7.60 -11.68
C ALA A 103 13.12 7.88 -13.18
N ARG A 104 12.19 8.79 -13.53
CA ARG A 104 11.80 9.14 -14.91
C ARG A 104 11.35 7.94 -15.73
N VAL A 105 10.62 7.03 -15.09
CA VAL A 105 9.94 5.90 -15.73
C VAL A 105 8.49 6.30 -16.00
N ALA A 106 8.01 6.05 -17.22
CA ALA A 106 6.63 6.36 -17.57
C ALA A 106 5.62 5.57 -16.71
N LEU A 107 4.50 6.21 -16.36
CA LEU A 107 3.42 5.53 -15.65
C LEU A 107 2.71 4.56 -16.61
N PRO A 108 2.38 3.33 -16.18
CA PRO A 108 1.71 2.38 -17.04
C PRO A 108 0.28 2.85 -17.30
N GLU A 109 -0.10 2.95 -18.58
CA GLU A 109 -1.42 3.48 -19.00
C GLU A 109 -1.67 4.92 -18.48
N GLU A 110 -0.62 5.71 -18.23
CA GLU A 110 -0.67 7.06 -17.65
C GLU A 110 -1.42 7.13 -16.28
N ALA A 111 -1.52 5.99 -15.59
CA ALA A 111 -2.30 5.86 -14.36
C ALA A 111 -1.40 5.73 -13.14
N ALA A 112 -1.76 6.41 -12.05
CA ALA A 112 -1.08 6.23 -10.77
C ALA A 112 -1.30 4.82 -10.21
N CYS A 113 -0.45 4.38 -9.27
CA CYS A 113 -0.56 3.04 -8.69
C CYS A 113 -1.95 2.76 -8.07
N ALA A 114 -2.60 3.78 -7.50
CA ALA A 114 -3.93 3.66 -6.92
C ALA A 114 -5.00 3.36 -7.99
N GLU A 115 -4.85 3.91 -9.20
CA GLU A 115 -5.82 3.81 -10.29
C GLU A 115 -5.55 2.60 -11.18
N PHE A 116 -4.29 2.13 -11.21
CA PHE A 116 -3.87 1.04 -12.07
C PHE A 116 -4.38 -0.33 -11.61
N ASN A 117 -5.03 -1.05 -12.53
CA ASN A 117 -5.48 -2.42 -12.32
C ASN A 117 -4.40 -3.43 -12.76
N VAL A 118 -3.57 -3.82 -11.79
CA VAL A 118 -2.50 -4.81 -11.98
C VAL A 118 -3.05 -6.15 -12.47
N GLU A 119 -4.21 -6.60 -12.00
CA GLU A 119 -4.76 -7.90 -12.41
C GLU A 119 -5.12 -7.96 -13.90
N ASP A 120 -5.63 -6.86 -14.45
CA ASP A 120 -5.98 -6.76 -15.87
C ASP A 120 -4.72 -6.79 -16.72
N PHE A 121 -3.68 -6.03 -16.33
CA PHE A 121 -2.38 -6.07 -16.99
C PHE A 121 -1.76 -7.48 -16.97
N GLU A 122 -1.73 -8.13 -15.80
CA GLU A 122 -1.25 -9.50 -15.68
C GLU A 122 -2.11 -10.48 -16.50
N GLY A 123 -3.40 -10.19 -16.68
CA GLY A 123 -4.30 -10.92 -17.58
C GLY A 123 -3.86 -10.84 -19.04
N LYS A 124 -3.50 -9.64 -19.51
CA LYS A 124 -2.95 -9.42 -20.85
C LYS A 124 -1.64 -10.20 -21.03
N CYS A 125 -0.71 -10.13 -20.08
CA CYS A 125 0.56 -10.88 -20.13
C CYS A 125 0.37 -12.41 -20.15
N ARG A 126 -0.65 -12.95 -19.47
CA ARG A 126 -0.95 -14.38 -19.52
C ARG A 126 -1.57 -14.81 -20.85
N THR A 127 -2.31 -13.91 -21.50
CA THR A 127 -2.99 -14.19 -22.77
C THR A 127 -2.01 -14.20 -23.93
N ASP A 128 -1.02 -13.31 -23.90
CA ASP A 128 0.09 -13.26 -24.86
C ASP A 128 1.45 -13.25 -24.13
N PRO A 129 1.96 -14.43 -23.73
CA PRO A 129 3.22 -14.53 -23.01
C PRO A 129 4.45 -14.21 -23.87
N ASP A 130 4.31 -14.24 -25.20
CA ASP A 130 5.40 -13.95 -26.12
C ASP A 130 5.58 -12.47 -26.42
N HIS A 131 4.58 -11.66 -26.10
CA HIS A 131 4.63 -10.20 -26.17
C HIS A 131 5.83 -9.64 -25.39
N ILE A 132 6.49 -8.62 -25.94
CA ILE A 132 7.67 -8.01 -25.33
C ILE A 132 7.41 -7.48 -23.91
N ASN A 133 6.25 -6.86 -23.68
CA ASN A 133 5.86 -6.37 -22.35
C ASN A 133 5.67 -7.52 -21.34
N ALA A 134 5.17 -8.69 -21.76
CA ALA A 134 5.03 -9.84 -20.87
C ALA A 134 6.41 -10.35 -20.41
N LYS A 135 7.37 -10.45 -21.34
CA LYS A 135 8.76 -10.85 -21.05
C LYS A 135 9.46 -9.85 -20.12
N LYS A 136 9.36 -8.55 -20.41
CA LYS A 136 9.90 -7.48 -19.56
C LYS A 136 9.27 -7.52 -18.16
N TYR A 137 7.95 -7.66 -18.07
CA TYR A 137 7.22 -7.71 -16.80
C TYR A 137 7.70 -8.87 -15.93
N HIS A 138 7.80 -10.07 -16.48
CA HIS A 138 8.25 -11.24 -15.73
C HIS A 138 9.69 -11.11 -15.24
N PHE A 139 10.57 -10.53 -16.05
CA PHE A 139 11.95 -10.24 -15.65
C PHE A 139 11.99 -9.19 -14.52
N ALA A 140 11.34 -8.05 -14.71
CA ALA A 140 11.31 -6.94 -13.76
C ALA A 140 10.72 -7.37 -12.41
N ARG A 141 9.61 -8.10 -12.43
CA ARG A 141 8.93 -8.62 -11.22
C ARG A 141 9.85 -9.51 -10.38
N GLY A 142 10.71 -10.30 -11.02
CA GLY A 142 11.69 -11.15 -10.32
C GLY A 142 12.78 -10.37 -9.58
N LYS A 143 13.07 -9.14 -10.00
CA LYS A 143 14.11 -8.26 -9.43
C LYS A 143 13.55 -7.29 -8.39
N ILE A 144 12.47 -6.58 -8.73
CA ILE A 144 11.90 -5.49 -7.91
C ILE A 144 11.44 -5.95 -6.53
N PHE A 145 10.92 -7.18 -6.43
CA PHE A 145 10.28 -7.67 -5.21
C PHE A 145 11.19 -7.60 -3.96
N ARG A 146 12.52 -7.56 -4.13
CA ARG A 146 13.48 -7.52 -3.02
C ARG A 146 14.23 -6.21 -2.87
N THR A 147 14.16 -5.29 -3.83
CA THR A 147 15.15 -4.21 -3.92
C THR A 147 14.58 -2.80 -3.91
N VAL A 148 13.35 -2.58 -4.36
CA VAL A 148 12.84 -1.21 -4.63
C VAL A 148 11.90 -0.67 -3.55
N LEU A 149 11.08 -1.53 -2.97
CA LEU A 149 10.10 -1.15 -1.95
C LEU A 149 10.21 -2.12 -0.77
N PRO A 150 9.93 -1.66 0.46
CA PRO A 150 9.94 -2.53 1.62
C PRO A 150 8.96 -3.67 1.39
N ASP A 151 9.39 -4.90 1.69
CA ASP A 151 8.43 -6.00 1.85
C ASP A 151 7.55 -5.60 3.05
N PRO A 152 6.21 -5.64 2.95
CA PRO A 152 5.36 -5.52 4.12
C PRO A 152 5.61 -6.70 5.06
N ASP A 153 6.65 -6.56 5.88
CA ASP A 153 6.94 -7.44 6.99
C ASP A 153 5.94 -7.11 8.09
N MET A 154 4.83 -7.84 8.09
CA MET A 154 4.06 -8.27 9.27
C MET A 154 2.63 -8.69 8.89
N GLN A 155 2.04 -9.54 9.75
CA GLN A 155 0.61 -9.88 9.76
C GLN A 155 -0.31 -8.64 9.84
N THR A 156 0.22 -7.51 10.30
CA THR A 156 -0.51 -6.25 10.43
C THR A 156 -0.59 -5.50 9.10
N GLN A 157 0.50 -5.35 8.36
CA GLN A 157 0.57 -4.50 7.16
C GLN A 157 0.02 -5.16 5.88
N GLY A 158 -0.14 -6.49 5.92
CA GLY A 158 -0.65 -7.27 4.80
C GLY A 158 0.40 -8.20 4.24
N PHE A 159 0.71 -9.26 4.98
CA PHE A 159 1.66 -10.28 4.57
C PHE A 159 1.47 -10.69 3.11
N ARG A 160 2.49 -10.46 2.28
CA ARG A 160 2.54 -10.73 0.82
C ARG A 160 1.63 -9.86 -0.05
N TRP A 161 1.12 -8.73 0.45
CA TRP A 161 0.45 -7.74 -0.41
C TRP A 161 1.49 -6.96 -1.21
N ASN A 162 1.60 -7.25 -2.51
CA ASN A 162 2.68 -6.74 -3.37
C ASN A 162 2.17 -5.96 -4.59
N LYS A 163 0.99 -5.32 -4.49
CA LYS A 163 0.46 -4.49 -5.57
C LYS A 163 1.49 -3.44 -6.03
N PRO A 164 2.14 -2.66 -5.13
CA PRO A 164 3.10 -1.63 -5.54
C PRO A 164 4.28 -2.18 -6.35
N HIS A 165 4.88 -3.31 -5.92
CA HIS A 165 5.96 -3.95 -6.66
C HIS A 165 5.52 -4.43 -8.06
N ARG A 166 4.31 -5.00 -8.15
CA ARG A 166 3.75 -5.43 -9.45
C ARG A 166 3.44 -4.23 -10.36
N TYR A 167 2.98 -3.12 -9.80
CA TYR A 167 2.76 -1.88 -10.53
C TYR A 167 4.06 -1.32 -11.12
N ILE A 168 5.14 -1.23 -10.33
CA ILE A 168 6.46 -0.79 -10.82
C ILE A 168 6.96 -1.70 -11.94
N ALA A 169 6.79 -3.02 -11.80
CA ALA A 169 7.16 -3.97 -12.84
C ALA A 169 6.34 -3.76 -14.13
N ALA A 170 5.05 -3.42 -14.03
CA ALA A 170 4.20 -3.10 -15.17
C ALA A 170 4.62 -1.80 -15.86
N ALA A 171 5.03 -0.78 -15.08
CA ALA A 171 5.58 0.47 -15.59
C ALA A 171 6.82 0.23 -16.44
N LEU A 172 7.83 -0.44 -15.88
CA LEU A 172 9.06 -0.79 -16.60
C LEU A 172 8.81 -1.64 -17.85
N ALA A 173 7.79 -2.51 -17.80
CA ALA A 173 7.42 -3.33 -18.95
C ALA A 173 6.77 -2.52 -20.08
N SER A 174 6.05 -1.47 -19.73
CA SER A 174 5.26 -0.64 -20.65
C SER A 174 6.03 0.58 -21.15
N ASP A 175 7.18 0.90 -20.56
CA ASP A 175 8.02 2.02 -20.96
C ASP A 175 8.73 1.74 -22.29
N ASP A 176 8.44 2.58 -23.28
CA ASP A 176 9.02 2.53 -24.63
C ASP A 176 10.50 2.95 -24.67
N ALA A 177 10.98 3.69 -23.66
CA ALA A 177 12.40 4.03 -23.51
C ALA A 177 13.24 2.79 -23.17
N ILE A 178 12.63 1.77 -22.55
CA ILE A 178 13.30 0.53 -22.16
C ILE A 178 13.21 -0.46 -23.34
N LYS A 179 14.29 -0.66 -24.09
CA LYS A 179 14.28 -1.50 -25.31
C LYS A 179 14.89 -2.87 -25.10
N ASN A 180 15.78 -3.01 -24.12
CA ASN A 180 16.53 -4.22 -23.87
C ASN A 180 16.76 -4.46 -22.37
N THR A 181 17.41 -5.58 -22.02
CA THR A 181 17.68 -5.95 -20.62
C THR A 181 18.60 -4.96 -19.89
N SER A 182 19.57 -4.37 -20.59
CA SER A 182 20.47 -3.37 -19.99
C SER A 182 19.70 -2.11 -19.59
N ASP A 183 18.83 -1.60 -20.47
CA ASP A 183 17.98 -0.43 -20.17
C ASP A 183 17.07 -0.71 -18.96
N LEU A 184 16.58 -1.94 -18.85
CA LEU A 184 15.73 -2.38 -17.75
C LEU A 184 16.50 -2.45 -16.43
N GLU A 185 17.72 -2.98 -16.44
CA GLU A 185 18.60 -3.01 -15.27
C GLU A 185 18.99 -1.60 -14.82
N GLU A 186 19.28 -0.70 -15.77
CA GLU A 186 19.58 0.70 -15.47
C GLU A 186 18.36 1.42 -14.87
N ALA A 187 17.15 1.17 -15.38
CA ALA A 187 15.92 1.72 -14.82
C ALA A 187 15.65 1.22 -13.40
N ILE A 188 15.90 -0.07 -13.14
CA ILE A 188 15.81 -0.64 -11.78
C ILE A 188 16.83 0.05 -10.86
N HIS A 189 18.06 0.27 -11.32
CA HIS A 189 19.08 0.95 -10.53
C HIS A 189 18.67 2.40 -10.19
N ARG A 190 18.08 3.14 -11.13
CA ARG A 190 17.53 4.48 -10.87
C ARG A 190 16.42 4.46 -9.83
N LEU A 191 15.55 3.44 -9.85
CA LEU A 191 14.51 3.27 -8.84
C LEU A 191 15.09 3.01 -7.44
N GLU A 192 16.13 2.18 -7.34
CA GLU A 192 16.83 1.91 -6.07
C GLU A 192 17.52 3.17 -5.52
N GLN A 193 18.13 3.97 -6.39
CA GLN A 193 18.72 5.25 -6.03
C GLN A 193 17.65 6.23 -5.53
N ALA A 194 16.55 6.40 -6.28
CA ALA A 194 15.44 7.26 -5.88
C ALA A 194 14.85 6.85 -4.53
N TYR A 195 14.69 5.56 -4.28
CA TYR A 195 14.23 5.05 -2.98
C TYR A 195 15.21 5.37 -1.85
N THR A 196 16.51 5.20 -2.09
CA THR A 196 17.56 5.53 -1.11
C THR A 196 17.55 7.03 -0.78
N GLU A 197 17.36 7.90 -1.77
CA GLU A 197 17.26 9.34 -1.56
C GLU A 197 16.02 9.72 -0.72
N VAL A 198 14.87 9.10 -0.99
CA VAL A 198 13.65 9.28 -0.17
C VAL A 198 13.91 8.87 1.27
N LEU A 199 14.51 7.71 1.52
CA LEU A 199 14.84 7.25 2.87
C LEU A 199 15.80 8.19 3.60
N ASN A 200 16.83 8.69 2.91
CA ASN A 200 17.78 9.64 3.48
C ASN A 200 17.13 10.98 3.81
N GLY A 201 16.18 11.44 2.98
CA GLY A 201 15.39 12.64 3.25
C GLY A 201 14.55 12.49 4.52
N VAL A 202 13.79 11.40 4.63
CA VAL A 202 12.97 11.10 5.81
C VAL A 202 13.82 10.98 7.07
N LYS A 203 14.97 10.30 6.99
CA LYS A 203 15.89 10.19 8.13
C LYS A 203 16.37 11.56 8.61
N LYS A 204 16.76 12.44 7.68
CA LYS A 204 17.19 13.80 8.02
C LYS A 204 16.09 14.62 8.70
N GLU A 205 14.84 14.48 8.26
CA GLU A 205 13.70 15.15 8.89
C GLU A 205 13.44 14.62 10.31
N LEU A 206 13.57 13.31 10.53
CA LEU A 206 13.43 12.71 11.87
C LEU A 206 14.55 13.19 12.80
N ASP A 207 15.80 13.14 12.35
CA ASP A 207 16.96 13.59 13.13
C ASP A 207 16.81 15.08 13.53
N GLN A 208 16.23 15.91 12.66
CA GLN A 208 15.96 17.33 12.95
C GLN A 208 14.81 17.57 13.95
N ASN A 209 13.86 16.64 14.04
CA ASN A 209 12.74 16.73 14.98
C ASN A 209 13.10 16.20 16.38
N GLU A 210 14.17 15.42 16.52
CA GLU A 210 14.67 14.92 17.81
C GLU A 210 15.64 15.90 18.52
N GLU A 211 16.13 16.92 17.83
CA GLU A 211 17.02 17.95 18.40
C GLU A 211 16.29 19.16 19.03
N ILE A 212 14.96 19.10 19.17
CA ILE A 212 14.09 20.14 19.79
C ILE A 212 13.50 19.64 21.11
#